data_AF-A0A2X1QWX8-F1
#
_entry.id   AF-A0A2X1QWX8-F1
#
_cell.length_a   1.000
_cell.length_b   1.000
_cell.length_c   1.000
_cell.angle_alpha   90.00
_cell.angle_beta   90.00
_cell.angle_gamma   90.00
#
_symmetry.space_group_name_H-M   'P 1'
#
loop_
_entity.id
_entity.type
_entity.pdbx_description
1 polymer ?
#
loop_
_entity_poly.entity_id
_entity_poly.type
_entity_poly.pdbx_seq_one_letter_code
_entity_poly.pdbx_strand_id
1 'polypeptide(L)'
;MHLPFTATLTIHFPADARLVIMNAASPVSSRVTRMFAPIARNFDLHVPVEDVHAFNLRVFEEDRLMVETQRPERLPLDLTLEAHIPADRSSIAYRRGLKKMGFGDFFLV
;
A
#
# COMPACT_ATOMS: atom_id res chain seq x y z
N MET A 1 -6.69 -0.19 -8.64
CA MET A 1 -5.54 0.60 -8.13
C MET A 1 -5.62 1.96 -8.80
N HIS A 2 -5.60 3.04 -8.01
CA HIS A 2 -5.63 4.41 -8.52
C HIS A 2 -4.23 4.99 -8.36
N LEU A 3 -3.48 4.98 -9.47
CA LEU A 3 -2.13 5.52 -9.51
C LEU A 3 -2.14 7.03 -9.22
N PRO A 4 -1.08 7.57 -8.58
CA PRO A 4 0.11 6.84 -8.16
C PRO A 4 0.01 6.22 -6.77
N PHE A 5 -0.75 6.78 -5.82
CA PHE A 5 -0.56 6.45 -4.40
C PHE A 5 -1.81 5.98 -3.66
N THR A 6 -2.85 5.54 -4.37
CA THR A 6 -4.09 5.05 -3.73
C THR A 6 -4.41 3.61 -4.14
N ALA A 7 -4.59 2.75 -3.14
CA ALA A 7 -5.05 1.38 -3.30
C ALA A 7 -6.32 1.16 -2.48
N THR A 8 -7.32 0.52 -3.09
CA THR A 8 -8.54 0.09 -2.41
C THR A 8 -8.64 -1.42 -2.52
N LEU A 9 -8.83 -2.08 -1.38
CA LEU A 9 -9.09 -3.50 -1.25
C LEU A 9 -10.51 -3.68 -0.74
N THR A 10 -11.30 -4.50 -1.43
CA THR A 10 -12.56 -5.01 -0.90
C THR A 10 -12.40 -6.49 -0.63
N ILE A 11 -12.68 -6.90 0.59
CA ILE A 11 -12.75 -8.30 1.02
C ILE A 11 -14.21 -8.67 1.17
N HIS A 12 -14.61 -9.75 0.48
CA HIS A 12 -15.94 -10.33 0.55
C HIS A 12 -15.90 -11.57 1.44
N PHE A 13 -16.76 -11.59 2.44
CA PHE A 13 -16.97 -12.71 3.36
C PHE A 13 -18.33 -13.37 3.07
N PRO A 14 -18.63 -14.54 3.65
CA PRO A 14 -19.97 -15.13 3.60
C PRO A 14 -21.05 -14.19 4.17
N ALA A 15 -22.32 -14.48 3.86
CA ALA A 15 -23.49 -13.73 4.35
C ALA A 15 -23.42 -12.20 4.07
N ASP A 16 -22.93 -11.84 2.88
CA ASP A 16 -22.80 -10.46 2.39
C ASP A 16 -21.93 -9.53 3.27
N ALA A 17 -21.14 -10.10 4.19
CA ALA A 17 -20.19 -9.35 4.98
C ALA A 17 -19.04 -8.83 4.08
N ARG A 18 -18.68 -7.57 4.29
CA ARG A 18 -17.73 -6.82 3.46
C ARG A 18 -16.83 -5.98 4.34
N LEU A 19 -15.53 -6.04 4.04
CA LEU A 19 -14.52 -5.10 4.53
C LEU A 19 -13.94 -4.33 3.36
N VAL A 20 -13.85 -3.01 3.49
CA VAL A 20 -13.22 -2.12 2.53
C VAL A 20 -12.08 -1.40 3.22
N ILE A 21 -10.88 -1.53 2.66
CA ILE A 21 -9.66 -0.86 3.13
C ILE A 21 -9.19 0.03 1.99
N MET A 22 -8.94 1.30 2.27
CA MET A 22 -8.22 2.17 1.33
C MET A 22 -6.93 2.63 1.99
N ASN A 23 -5.81 2.44 1.30
CA ASN A 23 -4.53 3.03 1.68
C ASN A 23 -4.22 4.16 0.69
N ALA A 24 -4.03 5.37 1.20
CA ALA A 24 -3.63 6.54 0.45
C ALA A 24 -2.32 7.10 1.02
N ALA A 25 -1.23 6.91 0.28
CA ALA A 25 0.09 7.40 0.64
C ALA A 25 0.28 8.84 0.13
N SER A 26 0.37 9.80 1.05
CA SER A 26 0.64 11.20 0.72
C SER A 26 2.14 11.50 0.88
N PRO A 27 2.87 11.85 -0.20
CA PRO A 27 4.27 12.23 -0.10
C PRO A 27 4.37 13.60 0.57
N VAL A 28 4.88 13.65 1.80
CA VAL A 28 5.11 14.89 2.55
C VAL A 28 6.46 15.50 2.17
N SER A 29 7.44 14.66 1.89
CA SER A 29 8.76 15.03 1.35
C SER A 29 9.34 13.85 0.55
N SER A 30 10.58 13.98 0.06
CA SER A 30 11.28 12.89 -0.61
C SER A 30 11.58 11.68 0.28
N ARG A 31 11.46 11.82 1.62
CA ARG A 31 11.79 10.78 2.61
C ARG A 31 10.69 10.52 3.62
N VAL A 32 9.56 11.21 3.51
CA VAL A 32 8.46 11.12 4.48
C VAL A 32 7.14 10.94 3.75
N THR A 33 6.43 9.87 4.09
CA THR A 33 5.08 9.59 3.60
C THR A 33 4.11 9.61 4.77
N ARG A 34 2.97 10.28 4.61
CA ARG A 34 1.83 10.16 5.51
C ARG A 34 0.84 9.16 4.94
N MET A 35 0.61 8.06 5.64
CA MET A 35 -0.38 7.06 5.25
C MET A 35 -1.75 7.40 5.82
N PHE A 36 -2.77 7.42 4.96
CA PHE A 36 -4.18 7.47 5.37
C PHE A 36 -4.82 6.13 5.07
N ALA A 37 -5.43 5.51 6.08
CA ALA A 37 -5.99 4.16 5.98
C ALA A 37 -7.45 4.10 6.48
N PRO A 38 -8.43 4.74 5.80
CA PRO A 38 -9.83 4.55 6.18
C PRO A 38 -10.27 3.10 5.93
N ILE A 39 -10.97 2.55 6.92
CA ILE A 39 -11.44 1.16 6.95
C ILE A 39 -12.95 1.20 7.22
N ALA A 40 -13.72 0.50 6.40
CA ALA A 40 -15.17 0.39 6.54
C ALA A 40 -15.59 -1.08 6.52
N ARG A 41 -16.48 -1.48 7.44
CA ARG A 41 -17.07 -2.82 7.51
C ARG A 41 -18.57 -2.74 7.75
N ASN A 42 -19.32 -3.73 7.27
CA ASN A 42 -20.76 -3.88 7.54
C ASN A 42 -21.08 -5.02 8.54
N PHE A 43 -20.05 -5.62 9.14
CA PHE A 43 -20.16 -6.72 10.11
C PHE A 43 -19.40 -6.37 11.39
N ASP A 44 -19.56 -7.17 12.44
CA ASP A 44 -18.92 -6.96 13.74
C ASP A 44 -19.11 -5.54 14.31
N LEU A 45 -20.27 -4.94 14.05
CA LEU A 45 -20.59 -3.57 14.48
C LEU A 45 -20.67 -3.41 16.00
N HIS A 46 -20.74 -4.52 16.73
CA HIS A 46 -20.70 -4.56 18.19
C HIS A 46 -19.26 -4.46 18.75
N VAL A 47 -18.23 -4.71 17.93
CA VAL A 47 -16.83 -4.62 18.35
C VAL A 47 -16.43 -3.14 18.43
N PRO A 48 -15.83 -2.70 19.57
CA PRO A 48 -15.35 -1.33 19.73
C PRO A 48 -14.42 -0.89 18.60
N VAL A 49 -14.52 0.37 18.19
CA VAL A 49 -13.71 0.93 17.09
C VAL A 49 -12.23 1.00 17.52
N GLU A 50 -11.98 1.22 18.80
CA GLU A 50 -10.67 1.30 19.42
C GLU A 50 -9.88 0.00 19.24
N ASP A 51 -10.54 -1.16 19.37
CA ASP A 51 -9.92 -2.47 19.17
C ASP A 51 -9.52 -2.69 17.71
N VAL A 52 -10.36 -2.21 16.78
CA VAL A 52 -10.05 -2.23 15.35
C VAL A 52 -8.84 -1.34 15.06
N HIS A 53 -8.78 -0.16 15.66
CA HIS A 53 -7.65 0.77 15.51
C HIS A 53 -6.36 0.15 16.07
N ALA A 54 -6.41 -0.43 17.26
CA ALA A 54 -5.26 -1.06 17.90
C ALA A 54 -4.74 -2.26 17.09
N PHE A 55 -5.63 -3.07 16.50
CA PHE A 55 -5.24 -4.15 15.61
C PHE A 55 -4.52 -3.63 14.37
N ASN A 56 -5.10 -2.65 13.66
CA ASN A 56 -4.51 -2.11 12.43
C ASN A 56 -3.20 -1.38 12.70
N LEU A 57 -3.08 -0.67 13.83
CA LEU A 57 -1.83 -0.02 14.21
C LEU A 57 -0.69 -1.03 14.38
N ARG A 58 -0.95 -2.20 14.97
CA ARG A 58 0.06 -3.26 15.09
C ARG A 58 0.54 -3.76 13.73
N VAL A 59 -0.39 -4.02 12.81
CA VAL A 59 -0.06 -4.43 11.44
C VAL A 59 0.78 -3.36 10.74
N PHE A 60 0.42 -2.08 10.86
CA PHE A 60 1.19 -0.99 10.27
C PHE A 60 2.58 -0.83 10.88
N GLU A 61 2.76 -1.05 12.19
CA GLU A 61 4.08 -1.00 12.82
C GLU A 61 4.97 -2.16 12.37
N GLU A 62 4.41 -3.36 12.19
CA GLU A 62 5.13 -4.51 11.60
C GLU A 62 5.64 -4.18 10.19
N ASP A 63 4.76 -3.64 9.34
CA ASP A 63 5.10 -3.23 7.97
C ASP A 63 6.11 -2.07 7.95
N ARG A 64 5.95 -1.07 8.82
CA ARG A 64 6.81 0.12 8.87
C ARG A 64 8.27 -0.25 9.07
N LEU A 65 8.55 -1.17 10.01
CA LEU A 65 9.91 -1.63 10.30
C LEU A 65 10.60 -2.24 9.07
N MET A 66 9.84 -3.00 8.28
CA MET A 66 10.37 -3.62 7.05
C MET A 66 10.53 -2.61 5.92
N VAL A 67 9.52 -1.77 5.67
CA VAL A 67 9.51 -0.80 4.57
C VAL A 67 10.58 0.26 4.73
N GLU A 68 10.74 0.84 5.93
CA GLU A 68 11.71 1.92 6.17
C GLU A 68 13.18 1.45 6.07
N THR A 69 13.41 0.14 6.20
CA THR A 69 14.73 -0.49 6.09
C THR A 69 15.13 -0.80 4.64
N GLN A 70 14.21 -0.69 3.67
CA GLN A 70 14.48 -1.00 2.27
C GLN A 70 15.57 -0.08 1.69
N ARG A 71 16.52 -0.68 0.97
CA ARG A 71 17.62 0.04 0.30
C ARG A 71 17.80 -0.48 -1.13
N PRO A 72 17.99 0.42 -2.12
CA PRO A 72 17.87 1.88 -2.02
C PRO A 72 16.46 2.32 -1.62
N GLU A 73 16.32 3.51 -1.01
CA GLU A 73 15.01 4.02 -0.54
C GLU A 73 14.02 4.28 -1.69
N ARG A 74 14.53 4.53 -2.89
CA ARG A 74 13.72 4.79 -4.08
C ARG A 74 13.40 3.48 -4.78
N LEU A 75 12.14 3.32 -5.18
CA LEU A 75 11.67 2.17 -5.94
C LEU A 75 12.26 2.18 -7.36
N PRO A 76 13.15 1.25 -7.73
CA PRO A 76 13.65 1.18 -9.10
C PRO A 76 12.52 0.78 -10.05
N LEU A 77 12.26 1.63 -11.05
CA LEU A 77 11.27 1.36 -12.10
C LEU A 77 11.82 0.50 -13.25
N ASP A 78 13.13 0.33 -13.33
CA ASP A 78 13.74 -0.70 -14.16
C ASP A 78 13.61 -2.06 -13.46
N LEU A 79 12.87 -2.97 -14.11
CA LEU A 79 12.57 -4.30 -13.58
C LEU A 79 13.80 -5.22 -13.56
N THR A 80 14.93 -4.82 -14.15
CA THR A 80 16.18 -5.59 -14.06
C THR A 80 16.99 -5.27 -12.82
N LEU A 81 16.66 -4.21 -12.08
CA LEU A 81 17.40 -3.77 -10.90
C LEU A 81 17.01 -4.53 -9.62
N GLU A 82 15.90 -5.26 -9.65
CA GLU A 82 15.47 -6.12 -8.55
C GLU A 82 15.04 -7.49 -9.08
N ALA A 83 15.28 -8.55 -8.31
CA ALA A 83 14.82 -9.88 -8.66
C ALA A 83 13.31 -10.00 -8.44
N HIS A 84 12.60 -10.54 -9.43
CA HIS A 84 11.15 -10.71 -9.39
C HIS A 84 10.76 -12.19 -9.44
N ILE A 85 9.74 -12.54 -8.66
CA ILE A 85 9.12 -13.87 -8.64
C ILE A 85 7.69 -13.81 -9.20
N PRO A 86 7.06 -14.96 -9.54
CA PRO A 86 5.70 -14.97 -10.09
C PRO A 86 4.62 -14.30 -9.22
N ALA A 87 4.86 -14.15 -7.90
CA ALA A 87 3.96 -13.44 -6.99
C ALA A 87 3.96 -11.91 -7.19
N ASP A 88 4.99 -11.34 -7.83
CA ASP A 88 5.21 -9.88 -7.89
C ASP A 88 4.39 -9.17 -9.00
N ARG A 89 3.40 -9.84 -9.60
CA ARG A 89 2.68 -9.32 -10.77
C ARG A 89 2.02 -7.97 -10.51
N SER A 90 1.49 -7.74 -9.30
CA SER A 90 0.89 -6.46 -8.91
C SER A 90 1.93 -5.34 -8.81
N SER A 91 3.09 -5.61 -8.20
CA SER A 91 4.22 -4.69 -8.10
C SER A 91 4.78 -4.34 -9.49
N ILE A 92 4.93 -5.32 -10.38
CA ILE A 92 5.37 -5.11 -11.76
C ILE A 92 4.37 -4.24 -12.53
N ALA A 93 3.07 -4.51 -12.39
CA ALA A 93 2.03 -3.70 -13.02
C ALA A 93 2.04 -2.26 -12.52
N TYR A 94 2.27 -2.06 -11.21
CA TYR A 94 2.43 -0.75 -10.59
C TYR A 94 3.61 0.03 -11.17
N ARG A 95 4.81 -0.57 -11.22
CA ARG A 95 6.02 0.06 -11.78
C ARG A 95 5.85 0.45 -13.24
N ARG A 96 5.25 -0.43 -14.04
CA ARG A 96 4.90 -0.14 -15.45
C ARG A 96 3.92 1.03 -15.56
N GLY A 97 2.94 1.10 -14.66
CA GLY A 97 1.99 2.21 -14.56
C GLY A 97 2.68 3.54 -14.28
N LEU A 98 3.55 3.60 -13.26
CA LEU A 98 4.32 4.80 -12.93
C LEU A 98 5.22 5.25 -14.09
N LYS A 99 5.89 4.31 -14.77
CA LYS A 99 6.73 4.63 -15.94
C LYS A 99 5.91 5.25 -17.06
N LYS A 100 4.70 4.75 -17.34
CA LYS A 100 3.78 5.32 -18.34
C LYS A 100 3.29 6.73 -18.00
N MET A 101 3.21 7.08 -16.71
CA MET A 101 2.85 8.43 -16.25
C MET A 101 4.00 9.43 -16.31
N GLY A 102 5.20 9.01 -16.73
CA GLY A 102 6.37 9.89 -16.84
C GLY A 102 7.21 9.98 -15.56
N PHE A 103 6.99 9.14 -14.55
CA PHE A 103 7.78 9.15 -13.31
C PHE A 103 9.16 8.46 -13.45
N GLY A 104 9.56 8.02 -14.64
CA GLY A 104 10.81 7.29 -14.88
C GLY A 104 12.03 7.95 -14.25
N ASP A 105 12.24 9.23 -14.56
CA ASP A 105 13.45 9.96 -14.16
C ASP A 105 13.49 10.28 -12.66
N PHE A 106 12.32 10.45 -12.03
CA PHE A 106 12.22 10.72 -10.59
C PHE A 106 12.76 9.55 -9.74
N PHE A 107 12.57 8.32 -10.21
CA PHE A 107 12.93 7.10 -9.49
C PHE A 107 14.31 6.51 -9.90
N LEU A 108 15.01 7.12 -10.87
CA LEU A 108 16.33 6.67 -11.35
C LEU A 108 17.52 7.40 -10.70
N VAL A 109 17.31 8.62 -10.18
CA VAL A 109 18.32 9.42 -9.47
C VAL A 109 18.24 9.17 -7.97
#